data_AF-A2AUY3-F1
#
_entry.id   AF-A2AUY3-F1
#
_cell.length_a   1.000
_cell.length_b   1.000
_cell.length_c   1.000
_cell.angle_alpha   90.00
_cell.angle_beta   90.00
_cell.angle_gamma   90.00
#
_symmetry.space_group_name_H-M   'P 1'
#
loop_
_entity.id
_entity.type
_entity.pdbx_description
1 polymer ?
#
loop_
_entity_poly.entity_id
_entity_poly.type
_entity_poly.pdbx_seq_one_letter_code
_entity_poly.pdbx_strand_id
1 'polypeptide(L)'
;NPDRPRAREESRMKRRKGRPPNVGSAEFLDNTDAKLLRKLQAQEIARQAAQIKLLRKLQKQEQARVAKEAKKQQAIMAAEEKRKQKEQMKIIKQQEKIKRIQQIRMEKELRAQQILEAKKKKKEEAANAKLLEAEKRTKEKELRRQQAVLLKHQELERHRLDMERERRRQHVMLMKAMEARKKAEEKERLKQEKRDEKRLNKERKLEQRRLELEMAKELKKPKEDMCLADQKPLPEWPRIPGLVLSGTTFSDCLMVVQFLRNFGKVLGFDVNIDVPNLSVLQEGLLNIGDSMGEVQ
;
A
#
# COMPACT_ATOMS: atom_id res chain seq x y z
N ASN A 1 -40.95 -80.28 -50.61
CA ASN A 1 -39.58 -80.65 -51.00
C ASN A 1 -38.61 -79.72 -50.32
N PRO A 2 -37.50 -80.23 -49.74
CA PRO A 2 -37.12 -81.65 -49.56
C PRO A 2 -38.00 -82.34 -48.45
N ASP A 3 -37.69 -83.50 -47.82
CA ASP A 3 -37.39 -84.83 -48.41
C ASP A 3 -37.76 -86.04 -47.48
N ARG A 4 -37.17 -87.22 -47.73
CA ARG A 4 -37.17 -88.51 -46.99
C ARG A 4 -35.84 -88.71 -46.19
N PRO A 5 -35.63 -89.75 -45.32
CA PRO A 5 -36.13 -91.14 -45.40
C PRO A 5 -36.51 -91.93 -44.10
N ARG A 6 -37.10 -93.14 -44.30
CA ARG A 6 -37.08 -94.49 -43.62
C ARG A 6 -36.64 -94.64 -42.12
N ALA A 7 -36.99 -95.68 -41.34
CA ALA A 7 -37.54 -97.05 -41.56
C ALA A 7 -38.38 -97.54 -40.33
N ARG A 8 -39.45 -98.35 -40.48
CA ARG A 8 -39.59 -99.84 -40.34
C ARG A 8 -39.28 -100.44 -38.95
N GLU A 9 -40.29 -101.05 -38.33
CA GLU A 9 -40.14 -102.32 -37.58
C GLU A 9 -41.46 -103.15 -37.60
N GLU A 10 -41.38 -104.44 -37.29
CA GLU A 10 -42.44 -105.45 -37.51
C GLU A 10 -42.82 -106.19 -36.23
N SER A 11 -44.04 -106.75 -36.16
CA SER A 11 -44.24 -108.08 -35.57
C SER A 11 -45.60 -108.69 -35.93
N ARG A 12 -45.59 -109.74 -36.74
CA ARG A 12 -46.66 -110.75 -36.84
C ARG A 12 -46.14 -112.04 -36.20
N MET A 13 -46.90 -112.69 -35.32
CA MET A 13 -46.81 -114.15 -35.16
C MET A 13 -48.19 -114.81 -34.99
N LYS A 14 -48.35 -115.95 -35.68
CA LYS A 14 -49.49 -116.87 -35.61
C LYS A 14 -49.10 -118.07 -34.73
N ARG A 15 -50.07 -118.70 -34.05
CA ARG A 15 -50.14 -120.17 -34.00
C ARG A 15 -51.54 -120.70 -33.65
N ARG A 16 -51.88 -121.86 -34.25
CA ARG A 16 -53.05 -122.73 -33.97
C ARG A 16 -52.54 -123.91 -33.07
N LYS A 17 -53.27 -124.94 -32.60
CA LYS A 17 -54.34 -125.77 -33.21
C LYS A 17 -54.75 -126.92 -32.25
N GLY A 18 -55.98 -127.47 -32.34
CA GLY A 18 -56.39 -128.80 -31.80
C GLY A 18 -56.75 -128.85 -30.30
N ARG A 19 -57.40 -129.90 -29.75
CA ARG A 19 -58.07 -131.13 -30.29
C ARG A 19 -59.03 -131.68 -29.19
N PRO A 20 -60.16 -132.37 -29.49
CA PRO A 20 -61.10 -132.86 -28.46
C PRO A 20 -60.80 -134.30 -27.99
N PRO A 21 -61.38 -134.75 -26.86
CA PRO A 21 -61.58 -136.17 -26.56
C PRO A 21 -62.97 -136.68 -27.00
N ASN A 22 -63.01 -137.95 -27.38
CA ASN A 22 -64.19 -138.75 -27.74
C ASN A 22 -64.00 -140.15 -27.10
N VAL A 23 -64.97 -141.06 -27.29
CA VAL A 23 -64.99 -142.46 -26.81
C VAL A 23 -65.34 -142.58 -25.31
N GLY A 24 -66.26 -143.44 -24.85
CA GLY A 24 -67.18 -144.34 -25.55
C GLY A 24 -67.12 -145.80 -25.08
N SER A 25 -67.93 -146.13 -24.07
CA SER A 25 -68.31 -147.50 -23.66
C SER A 25 -69.78 -147.44 -23.19
N ALA A 26 -70.68 -148.20 -23.82
CA ALA A 26 -71.27 -149.44 -23.29
C ALA A 26 -72.05 -149.19 -21.97
N GLU A 27 -73.36 -149.39 -21.86
CA GLU A 27 -74.21 -150.45 -22.40
C GLU A 27 -75.65 -149.96 -22.71
N PHE A 28 -76.48 -150.85 -23.26
CA PHE A 28 -77.90 -150.57 -23.51
C PHE A 28 -78.73 -150.55 -22.21
N LEU A 29 -79.86 -149.83 -22.27
CA LEU A 29 -81.12 -149.97 -21.49
C LEU A 29 -81.59 -148.77 -20.62
N ASP A 30 -81.55 -147.53 -21.15
CA ASP A 30 -82.51 -146.47 -20.71
C ASP A 30 -82.71 -145.33 -21.76
N ASN A 31 -83.31 -145.65 -22.91
CA ASN A 31 -83.23 -144.81 -24.11
C ASN A 31 -84.44 -143.87 -24.37
N THR A 32 -85.46 -143.90 -23.52
CA THR A 32 -86.72 -143.15 -23.71
C THR A 32 -86.73 -141.81 -22.98
N ASP A 33 -86.43 -141.77 -21.69
CA ASP A 33 -86.59 -140.57 -20.86
C ASP A 33 -85.50 -139.53 -21.15
N ALA A 34 -84.26 -139.98 -21.41
CA ALA A 34 -83.14 -139.13 -21.77
C ALA A 34 -83.34 -138.34 -23.09
N LYS A 35 -84.26 -138.77 -23.97
CA LYS A 35 -84.62 -138.03 -25.20
C LYS A 35 -85.65 -136.94 -24.95
N LEU A 36 -86.61 -137.17 -24.04
CA LEU A 36 -87.66 -136.20 -23.71
C LEU A 36 -87.07 -134.99 -22.96
N LEU A 37 -86.23 -135.25 -21.96
CA LEU A 37 -85.47 -134.22 -21.22
C LEU A 37 -84.63 -133.34 -22.16
N ARG A 38 -83.89 -133.94 -23.09
CA ARG A 38 -83.08 -133.19 -24.07
C ARG A 38 -83.92 -132.30 -25.00
N LYS A 39 -85.14 -132.72 -25.36
CA LYS A 39 -86.04 -131.95 -26.22
C LYS A 39 -86.63 -130.73 -25.50
N LEU A 40 -87.06 -130.90 -24.25
CA LEU A 40 -87.51 -129.79 -23.39
C LEU A 40 -86.39 -128.79 -23.11
N GLN A 41 -85.19 -129.29 -22.73
CA GLN A 41 -84.03 -128.43 -22.50
C GLN A 41 -83.62 -127.64 -23.75
N ALA A 42 -83.65 -128.26 -24.94
CA ALA A 42 -83.39 -127.55 -26.19
C ALA A 42 -84.45 -126.48 -26.52
N GLN A 43 -85.73 -126.73 -26.19
CA GLN A 43 -86.81 -125.77 -26.38
C GLN A 43 -86.72 -124.58 -25.40
N GLU A 44 -86.33 -124.83 -24.14
CA GLU A 44 -86.03 -123.79 -23.14
C GLU A 44 -84.85 -122.91 -23.59
N ILE A 45 -83.74 -123.52 -24.04
CA ILE A 45 -82.58 -122.80 -24.58
C ILE A 45 -82.98 -121.97 -25.82
N ALA A 46 -83.81 -122.50 -26.71
CA ALA A 46 -84.33 -121.76 -27.86
C ALA A 46 -85.18 -120.55 -27.42
N ARG A 47 -86.02 -120.69 -26.39
CA ARG A 47 -86.81 -119.59 -25.80
C ARG A 47 -85.91 -118.51 -25.21
N GLN A 48 -84.92 -118.91 -24.39
CA GLN A 48 -83.93 -117.99 -23.81
C GLN A 48 -83.12 -117.26 -24.90
N ALA A 49 -82.67 -117.98 -25.94
CA ALA A 49 -81.94 -117.39 -27.07
C ALA A 49 -82.78 -116.37 -27.85
N ALA A 50 -84.08 -116.63 -28.05
CA ALA A 50 -84.99 -115.67 -28.66
C ALA A 50 -85.16 -114.41 -27.79
N GLN A 51 -85.30 -114.58 -26.47
CA GLN A 51 -85.44 -113.48 -25.50
C GLN A 51 -84.17 -112.60 -25.45
N ILE A 52 -82.98 -113.21 -25.40
CA ILE A 52 -81.68 -112.51 -25.45
C ILE A 52 -81.48 -111.78 -26.79
N LYS A 53 -81.93 -112.37 -27.91
CA LYS A 53 -81.84 -111.75 -29.24
C LYS A 53 -82.75 -110.52 -29.36
N LEU A 54 -83.93 -110.54 -28.74
CA LEU A 54 -84.80 -109.37 -28.63
C LEU A 54 -84.17 -108.29 -27.74
N LEU A 55 -83.64 -108.66 -26.57
CA LEU A 55 -82.99 -107.72 -25.65
C LEU A 55 -81.79 -107.01 -26.31
N ARG A 56 -80.93 -107.76 -27.01
CA ARG A 56 -79.82 -107.20 -27.80
C ARG A 56 -80.29 -106.26 -28.93
N LYS A 57 -81.45 -106.52 -29.53
CA LYS A 57 -82.01 -105.64 -30.58
C LYS A 57 -82.46 -104.30 -29.98
N LEU A 58 -83.14 -104.32 -28.83
CA LEU A 58 -83.53 -103.12 -28.09
C LEU A 58 -82.30 -102.34 -27.62
N GLN A 59 -81.35 -102.99 -26.95
CA GLN A 59 -80.11 -102.37 -26.46
C GLN A 59 -79.30 -101.71 -27.59
N LYS A 60 -79.21 -102.35 -28.77
CA LYS A 60 -78.53 -101.77 -29.95
C LYS A 60 -79.28 -100.58 -30.54
N GLN A 61 -80.61 -100.57 -30.47
CA GLN A 61 -81.45 -99.44 -30.92
C GLN A 61 -81.34 -98.25 -29.97
N GLU A 62 -81.24 -98.51 -28.66
CA GLU A 62 -81.03 -97.50 -27.63
C GLU A 62 -79.62 -96.89 -27.69
N GLN A 63 -78.57 -97.71 -27.81
CA GLN A 63 -77.20 -97.23 -28.08
C GLN A 63 -77.13 -96.37 -29.36
N ALA A 64 -77.88 -96.71 -30.41
CA ALA A 64 -77.95 -95.91 -31.63
C ALA A 64 -78.70 -94.57 -31.45
N ARG A 65 -79.65 -94.47 -30.51
CA ARG A 65 -80.29 -93.20 -30.13
C ARG A 65 -79.33 -92.34 -29.30
N VAL A 66 -78.73 -92.91 -28.25
CA VAL A 66 -77.74 -92.23 -27.39
C VAL A 66 -76.56 -91.70 -28.22
N ALA A 67 -76.04 -92.48 -29.16
CA ALA A 67 -74.95 -92.04 -30.05
C ALA A 67 -75.36 -90.88 -30.99
N LYS A 68 -76.61 -90.86 -31.48
CA LYS A 68 -77.13 -89.74 -32.28
C LYS A 68 -77.32 -88.47 -31.44
N GLU A 69 -77.79 -88.62 -30.21
CA GLU A 69 -78.03 -87.51 -29.29
C GLU A 69 -76.71 -86.90 -28.78
N ALA A 70 -75.75 -87.73 -28.38
CA ALA A 70 -74.39 -87.30 -28.03
C ALA A 70 -73.72 -86.54 -29.18
N LYS A 71 -73.85 -87.02 -30.42
CA LYS A 71 -73.32 -86.31 -31.61
C LYS A 71 -74.01 -84.98 -31.87
N LYS A 72 -75.31 -84.86 -31.54
CA LYS A 72 -76.05 -83.58 -31.62
C LYS A 72 -75.59 -82.61 -30.53
N GLN A 73 -75.42 -83.06 -29.29
CA GLN A 73 -74.91 -82.24 -28.17
C GLN A 73 -73.47 -81.76 -28.43
N GLN A 74 -72.59 -82.63 -28.93
CA GLN A 74 -71.21 -82.28 -29.29
C GLN A 74 -71.14 -81.20 -30.38
N ALA A 75 -72.03 -81.25 -31.38
CA ALA A 75 -72.13 -80.23 -32.42
C ALA A 75 -72.61 -78.87 -31.88
N ILE A 76 -73.51 -78.87 -30.87
CA ILE A 76 -73.99 -77.65 -30.20
C ILE A 76 -72.85 -77.01 -29.39
N MET A 77 -72.12 -77.80 -28.57
CA MET A 77 -70.99 -77.29 -27.79
C MET A 77 -69.90 -76.69 -28.68
N ALA A 78 -69.51 -77.38 -29.75
CA ALA A 78 -68.51 -76.88 -30.71
C ALA A 78 -68.96 -75.59 -31.44
N ALA A 79 -70.27 -75.42 -31.68
CA ALA A 79 -70.82 -74.19 -32.25
C ALA A 79 -70.83 -73.03 -31.23
N GLU A 80 -71.06 -73.32 -29.95
CA GLU A 80 -71.04 -72.34 -28.86
C GLU A 80 -69.62 -71.84 -28.56
N GLU A 81 -68.63 -72.74 -28.46
CA GLU A 81 -67.22 -72.37 -28.30
C GLU A 81 -66.74 -71.46 -29.44
N LYS A 82 -67.10 -71.79 -30.69
CA LYS A 82 -66.76 -70.99 -31.87
C LYS A 82 -67.47 -69.62 -31.90
N ARG A 83 -68.57 -69.43 -31.15
CA ARG A 83 -69.18 -68.11 -30.90
C ARG A 83 -68.40 -67.36 -29.82
N LYS A 84 -68.12 -67.98 -28.66
CA LYS A 84 -67.35 -67.37 -27.56
C LYS A 84 -65.96 -66.90 -28.02
N GLN A 85 -65.23 -67.71 -28.80
CA GLN A 85 -63.95 -67.34 -29.38
C GLN A 85 -64.05 -66.10 -30.31
N LYS A 86 -65.13 -65.98 -31.09
CA LYS A 86 -65.36 -64.81 -31.97
C LYS A 86 -65.66 -63.54 -31.18
N GLU A 87 -66.34 -63.63 -30.03
CA GLU A 87 -66.55 -62.49 -29.15
C GLU A 87 -65.28 -62.08 -28.40
N GLN A 88 -64.54 -63.03 -27.83
CA GLN A 88 -63.24 -62.76 -27.21
C GLN A 88 -62.28 -62.07 -28.18
N MET A 89 -62.20 -62.54 -29.44
CA MET A 89 -61.37 -61.90 -30.47
C MET A 89 -61.84 -60.49 -30.87
N LYS A 90 -63.13 -60.14 -30.72
CA LYS A 90 -63.60 -58.76 -30.90
C LYS A 90 -63.17 -57.88 -29.73
N ILE A 91 -63.34 -58.36 -28.50
CA ILE A 91 -62.96 -57.65 -27.27
C ILE A 91 -61.46 -57.36 -27.25
N ILE A 92 -60.61 -58.35 -27.55
CA ILE A 92 -59.16 -58.19 -27.65
C ILE A 92 -58.79 -57.11 -28.68
N LYS A 93 -59.32 -57.20 -29.91
CA LYS A 93 -59.06 -56.19 -30.96
C LYS A 93 -59.54 -54.79 -30.59
N GLN A 94 -60.60 -54.66 -29.80
CA GLN A 94 -61.09 -53.37 -29.32
C GLN A 94 -60.19 -52.81 -28.21
N GLN A 95 -59.73 -53.66 -27.27
CA GLN A 95 -58.74 -53.28 -26.26
C GLN A 95 -57.39 -52.86 -26.87
N GLU A 96 -56.90 -53.55 -27.90
CA GLU A 96 -55.68 -53.16 -28.63
C GLU A 96 -55.81 -51.79 -29.31
N LYS A 97 -56.97 -51.50 -29.92
CA LYS A 97 -57.24 -50.16 -30.50
C LYS A 97 -57.22 -49.07 -29.44
N ILE A 98 -57.84 -49.30 -28.29
CA ILE A 98 -57.84 -48.35 -27.16
C ILE A 98 -56.41 -48.12 -26.65
N LYS A 99 -55.63 -49.20 -26.45
CA LYS A 99 -54.22 -49.11 -26.03
C LYS A 99 -53.38 -48.30 -27.02
N ARG A 100 -53.50 -48.56 -28.34
CA ARG A 100 -52.79 -47.77 -29.36
C ARG A 100 -53.16 -46.28 -29.34
N ILE A 101 -54.44 -45.95 -29.16
CA ILE A 101 -54.91 -44.55 -29.07
C ILE A 101 -54.34 -43.86 -27.82
N GLN A 102 -54.33 -44.54 -26.67
CA GLN A 102 -53.71 -44.04 -25.44
C GLN A 102 -52.20 -43.83 -25.59
N GLN A 103 -51.51 -44.76 -26.25
CA GLN A 103 -50.07 -44.68 -26.49
C GLN A 103 -49.71 -43.50 -27.40
N ILE A 104 -50.45 -43.30 -28.50
CA ILE A 104 -50.29 -42.13 -29.39
C ILE A 104 -50.62 -40.82 -28.67
N ARG A 105 -51.60 -40.81 -27.76
CA ARG A 105 -51.94 -39.63 -26.95
C ARG A 105 -50.80 -39.26 -25.99
N MET A 106 -50.26 -40.24 -25.26
CA MET A 106 -49.10 -40.07 -24.38
C MET A 106 -47.86 -39.59 -25.15
N GLU A 107 -47.57 -40.18 -26.31
CA GLU A 107 -46.43 -39.78 -27.14
C GLU A 107 -46.56 -38.34 -27.67
N LYS A 108 -47.77 -37.95 -28.11
CA LYS A 108 -48.05 -36.57 -28.53
C LYS A 108 -47.94 -35.58 -27.37
N GLU A 109 -48.38 -35.95 -26.17
CA GLU A 109 -48.28 -35.12 -24.97
C GLU A 109 -46.83 -34.93 -24.53
N LEU A 110 -46.05 -36.01 -24.44
CA LEU A 110 -44.61 -35.96 -24.12
C LEU A 110 -43.85 -35.11 -25.15
N ARG A 111 -44.11 -35.29 -26.45
CA ARG A 111 -43.48 -34.52 -27.52
C ARG A 111 -43.89 -33.03 -27.50
N ALA A 112 -45.13 -32.72 -27.12
CA ALA A 112 -45.57 -31.35 -26.92
C ALA A 112 -44.87 -30.68 -25.73
N GLN A 113 -44.72 -31.40 -24.60
CA GLN A 113 -43.98 -30.93 -23.43
C GLN A 113 -42.52 -30.64 -23.77
N GLN A 114 -41.82 -31.57 -24.43
CA GLN A 114 -40.41 -31.38 -24.86
C GLN A 114 -40.21 -30.15 -25.77
N ILE A 115 -41.13 -29.90 -26.72
CA ILE A 115 -41.06 -28.70 -27.58
C ILE A 115 -41.26 -27.41 -26.77
N LEU A 116 -42.14 -27.43 -25.77
CA LEU A 116 -42.46 -26.27 -24.95
C LEU A 116 -41.32 -25.96 -23.96
N GLU A 117 -40.71 -26.99 -23.39
CA GLU A 117 -39.54 -26.91 -22.52
C GLU A 117 -38.30 -26.44 -23.30
N ALA A 118 -38.02 -27.00 -24.48
CA ALA A 118 -36.96 -26.53 -25.36
C ALA A 118 -37.15 -25.05 -25.78
N LYS A 119 -38.39 -24.61 -26.02
CA LYS A 119 -38.71 -23.19 -26.27
C LYS A 119 -38.49 -22.30 -25.05
N LYS A 120 -38.76 -22.77 -23.83
CA LYS A 120 -38.44 -22.04 -22.59
C LYS A 120 -36.92 -21.93 -22.41
N LYS A 121 -36.20 -23.05 -22.45
CA LYS A 121 -34.75 -23.11 -22.27
C LYS A 121 -34.00 -22.23 -23.28
N LYS A 122 -34.40 -22.25 -24.56
CA LYS A 122 -33.80 -21.38 -25.60
C LYS A 122 -34.09 -19.89 -25.39
N LYS A 123 -35.21 -19.51 -24.76
CA LYS A 123 -35.49 -18.12 -24.36
C LYS A 123 -34.65 -17.71 -23.15
N GLU A 124 -34.50 -18.60 -22.18
CA GLU A 124 -33.71 -18.39 -20.97
C GLU A 124 -32.20 -18.26 -21.27
N GLU A 125 -31.65 -19.14 -22.11
CA GLU A 125 -30.26 -19.04 -22.59
C GLU A 125 -30.01 -17.73 -23.35
N ALA A 126 -30.97 -17.29 -24.19
CA ALA A 126 -30.88 -16.00 -24.88
C ALA A 126 -30.99 -14.78 -23.94
N ALA A 127 -31.70 -14.90 -22.81
CA ALA A 127 -31.74 -13.85 -21.79
C ALA A 127 -30.44 -13.81 -20.98
N ASN A 128 -29.95 -14.97 -20.52
CA ASN A 128 -28.70 -15.10 -19.77
C ASN A 128 -27.48 -14.66 -20.60
N ALA A 129 -27.44 -14.98 -21.91
CA ALA A 129 -26.38 -14.52 -22.80
C ALA A 129 -26.31 -12.98 -22.88
N LYS A 130 -27.47 -12.31 -23.04
CA LYS A 130 -27.55 -10.84 -23.04
C LYS A 130 -27.15 -10.22 -21.70
N LEU A 131 -27.49 -10.87 -20.59
CA LEU A 131 -27.17 -10.40 -19.24
C LEU A 131 -25.65 -10.50 -18.98
N LEU A 132 -25.03 -11.63 -19.35
CA LEU A 132 -23.58 -11.84 -19.27
C LEU A 132 -22.79 -10.88 -20.19
N GLU A 133 -23.30 -10.61 -21.39
CA GLU A 133 -22.69 -9.64 -22.32
C GLU A 133 -22.76 -8.21 -21.76
N ALA A 134 -23.92 -7.82 -21.19
CA ALA A 134 -24.08 -6.54 -20.53
C ALA A 134 -23.14 -6.38 -19.32
N GLU A 135 -22.99 -7.43 -18.50
CA GLU A 135 -22.08 -7.44 -17.34
C GLU A 135 -20.61 -7.36 -17.74
N LYS A 136 -20.19 -8.04 -18.82
CA LYS A 136 -18.84 -7.88 -19.38
C LYS A 136 -18.61 -6.44 -19.85
N ARG A 137 -19.60 -5.84 -20.51
CA ARG A 137 -19.53 -4.47 -21.03
C ARG A 137 -19.57 -3.39 -19.94
N THR A 138 -20.14 -3.66 -18.77
CA THR A 138 -20.01 -2.75 -17.61
C THR A 138 -18.63 -2.89 -16.96
N LYS A 139 -18.15 -4.12 -16.71
CA LYS A 139 -16.80 -4.37 -16.14
C LYS A 139 -15.68 -3.82 -17.03
N GLU A 140 -15.77 -3.94 -18.35
CA GLU A 140 -14.82 -3.36 -19.31
C GLU A 140 -14.80 -1.82 -19.22
N LYS A 141 -15.97 -1.18 -19.18
CA LYS A 141 -16.08 0.28 -19.01
C LYS A 141 -15.55 0.74 -17.67
N GLU A 142 -15.73 -0.05 -16.62
CA GLU A 142 -15.23 0.25 -15.28
C GLU A 142 -13.69 0.12 -15.22
N LEU A 143 -13.12 -0.96 -15.75
CA LEU A 143 -11.67 -1.12 -15.87
C LEU A 143 -11.05 0.04 -16.69
N ARG A 144 -11.68 0.42 -17.81
CA ARG A 144 -11.25 1.54 -18.64
C ARG A 144 -11.36 2.90 -17.91
N ARG A 145 -12.36 3.08 -17.05
CA ARG A 145 -12.46 4.25 -16.15
C ARG A 145 -11.34 4.24 -15.10
N GLN A 146 -11.07 3.12 -14.45
CA GLN A 146 -9.98 2.99 -13.46
C GLN A 146 -8.61 3.28 -14.11
N GLN A 147 -8.36 2.74 -15.31
CA GLN A 147 -7.13 2.98 -16.06
C GLN A 147 -6.98 4.46 -16.49
N ALA A 148 -8.07 5.11 -16.90
CA ALA A 148 -8.08 6.55 -17.20
C ALA A 148 -7.87 7.43 -15.96
N VAL A 149 -8.40 7.03 -14.79
CA VAL A 149 -8.16 7.73 -13.52
C VAL A 149 -6.69 7.62 -13.09
N LEU A 150 -6.07 6.44 -13.24
CA LEU A 150 -4.64 6.23 -12.99
C LEU A 150 -3.76 7.11 -13.88
N LEU A 151 -4.03 7.14 -15.20
CA LEU A 151 -3.32 8.01 -16.14
C LEU A 151 -3.49 9.49 -15.77
N LYS A 152 -4.73 9.94 -15.53
CA LYS A 152 -5.02 11.33 -15.13
C LYS A 152 -4.34 11.72 -13.80
N HIS A 153 -4.23 10.78 -12.87
CA HIS A 153 -3.51 11.00 -11.61
C HIS A 153 -2.00 11.17 -11.86
N GLN A 154 -1.40 10.31 -12.69
CA GLN A 154 0.01 10.41 -13.10
C GLN A 154 0.32 11.71 -13.87
N GLU A 155 -0.60 12.17 -14.73
CA GLU A 155 -0.49 13.46 -15.43
C GLU A 155 -0.54 14.64 -14.45
N LEU A 156 -1.46 14.61 -13.46
CA LEU A 156 -1.55 15.63 -12.41
C LEU A 156 -0.31 15.66 -11.50
N GLU A 157 0.27 14.51 -11.18
CA GLU A 157 1.55 14.40 -10.46
C GLU A 157 2.69 15.03 -11.26
N ARG A 158 2.81 14.72 -12.57
CA ARG A 158 3.81 15.35 -13.45
C ARG A 158 3.63 16.87 -13.52
N HIS A 159 2.40 17.34 -13.74
CA HIS A 159 2.10 18.76 -13.80
C HIS A 159 2.42 19.48 -12.47
N ARG A 160 2.15 18.85 -11.32
CA ARG A 160 2.55 19.37 -10.00
C ARG A 160 4.06 19.51 -9.88
N LEU A 161 4.81 18.47 -10.26
CA LEU A 161 6.27 18.47 -10.23
C LEU A 161 6.86 19.53 -11.17
N ASP A 162 6.31 19.72 -12.36
CA ASP A 162 6.80 20.72 -13.30
C ASP A 162 6.46 22.15 -12.85
N MET A 163 5.27 22.41 -12.29
CA MET A 163 4.93 23.69 -11.63
C MET A 163 5.80 23.96 -10.38
N GLU A 164 6.26 22.93 -9.67
CA GLU A 164 7.20 23.07 -8.56
C GLU A 164 8.61 23.37 -9.06
N ARG A 165 9.09 22.66 -10.09
CA ARG A 165 10.37 22.91 -10.77
C ARG A 165 10.42 24.31 -11.36
N GLU A 166 9.33 24.78 -11.96
CA GLU A 166 9.25 26.14 -12.51
C GLU A 166 9.30 27.20 -11.40
N ARG A 167 8.55 27.03 -10.30
CA ARG A 167 8.68 27.90 -9.12
C ARG A 167 10.09 27.88 -8.53
N ARG A 168 10.74 26.72 -8.44
CA ARG A 168 12.15 26.62 -8.03
C ARG A 168 13.09 27.35 -8.99
N ARG A 169 12.89 27.24 -10.32
CA ARG A 169 13.67 27.99 -11.33
C ARG A 169 13.48 29.50 -11.21
N GLN A 170 12.24 29.97 -11.06
CA GLN A 170 11.92 31.39 -10.85
C GLN A 170 12.55 31.91 -9.55
N HIS A 171 12.45 31.15 -8.46
CA HIS A 171 13.05 31.51 -7.18
C HIS A 171 14.60 31.60 -7.25
N VAL A 172 15.26 30.62 -7.87
CA VAL A 172 16.71 30.63 -8.10
C VAL A 172 17.12 31.78 -9.03
N MET A 173 16.34 32.07 -10.07
CA MET A 173 16.59 33.20 -10.97
C MET A 173 16.50 34.54 -10.21
N LEU A 174 15.46 34.72 -9.39
CA LEU A 174 15.27 35.92 -8.57
C LEU A 174 16.38 36.06 -7.52
N MET A 175 16.74 34.99 -6.80
CA MET A 175 17.88 35.00 -5.87
C MET A 175 19.17 35.41 -6.58
N LYS A 176 19.48 34.79 -7.72
CA LYS A 176 20.69 35.10 -8.50
C LYS A 176 20.72 36.55 -9.00
N ALA A 177 19.57 37.11 -9.38
CA ALA A 177 19.44 38.52 -9.75
C ALA A 177 19.66 39.45 -8.54
N MET A 178 19.10 39.12 -7.37
CA MET A 178 19.29 39.87 -6.13
C MET A 178 20.75 39.83 -5.65
N GLU A 179 21.40 38.66 -5.69
CA GLU A 179 22.83 38.50 -5.38
C GLU A 179 23.72 39.28 -6.35
N ALA A 180 23.43 39.23 -7.65
CA ALA A 180 24.15 40.01 -8.66
C ALA A 180 24.03 41.51 -8.42
N ARG A 181 22.82 42.00 -8.09
CA ARG A 181 22.59 43.41 -7.71
C ARG A 181 23.37 43.78 -6.46
N LYS A 182 23.26 43.00 -5.38
CA LYS A 182 23.96 43.25 -4.11
C LYS A 182 25.49 43.29 -4.32
N LYS A 183 26.03 42.39 -5.13
CA LYS A 183 27.47 42.33 -5.48
C LYS A 183 27.91 43.52 -6.35
N ALA A 184 27.04 44.03 -7.22
CA ALA A 184 27.32 45.24 -7.99
C ALA A 184 27.32 46.49 -7.10
N GLU A 185 26.33 46.62 -6.23
CA GLU A 185 26.17 47.72 -5.26
C GLU A 185 27.34 47.75 -4.26
N GLU A 186 27.76 46.61 -3.74
CA GLU A 186 28.94 46.50 -2.88
C GLU A 186 30.24 46.87 -3.60
N LYS A 187 30.37 46.51 -4.89
CA LYS A 187 31.52 46.91 -5.71
C LYS A 187 31.53 48.42 -5.99
N GLU A 188 30.37 49.05 -6.16
CA GLU A 188 30.23 50.51 -6.25
C GLU A 188 30.61 51.18 -4.91
N ARG A 189 30.07 50.68 -3.79
CA ARG A 189 30.40 51.17 -2.44
C ARG A 189 31.91 51.13 -2.17
N LEU A 190 32.57 50.00 -2.44
CA LEU A 190 34.02 49.85 -2.25
C LEU A 190 34.85 50.75 -3.19
N LYS A 191 34.38 51.05 -4.41
CA LYS A 191 35.03 52.06 -5.27
C LYS A 191 34.89 53.46 -4.68
N GLN A 192 33.72 53.78 -4.12
CA GLN A 192 33.43 55.10 -3.54
C GLN A 192 34.23 55.31 -2.26
N GLU A 193 34.25 54.33 -1.36
CA GLU A 193 35.11 54.29 -0.18
C GLU A 193 36.59 54.49 -0.54
N LYS A 194 37.12 53.78 -1.55
CA LYS A 194 38.49 53.98 -2.06
C LYS A 194 38.73 55.34 -2.73
N ARG A 195 37.69 56.08 -3.13
CA ARG A 195 37.81 57.46 -3.63
C ARG A 195 37.83 58.44 -2.47
N ASP A 196 36.99 58.22 -1.46
CA ASP A 196 36.87 59.10 -0.30
C ASP A 196 38.06 58.94 0.67
N GLU A 197 38.57 57.71 0.84
CA GLU A 197 39.86 57.45 1.52
C GLU A 197 41.01 58.20 0.84
N LYS A 198 41.07 58.21 -0.51
CA LYS A 198 42.07 58.97 -1.27
C LYS A 198 41.90 60.48 -1.11
N ARG A 199 40.67 60.99 -1.00
CA ARG A 199 40.39 62.41 -0.72
C ARG A 199 40.88 62.78 0.69
N LEU A 200 40.47 62.01 1.70
CA LEU A 200 40.84 62.21 3.11
C LEU A 200 42.35 62.13 3.32
N ASN A 201 43.05 61.21 2.64
CA ASN A 201 44.51 61.11 2.72
C ASN A 201 45.20 62.28 2.01
N LYS A 202 44.65 62.78 0.89
CA LYS A 202 45.15 64.01 0.25
C LYS A 202 44.96 65.24 1.14
N GLU A 203 43.81 65.37 1.79
CA GLU A 203 43.47 66.43 2.73
C GLU A 203 44.40 66.41 3.94
N ARG A 204 44.50 65.27 4.63
CA ARG A 204 45.43 65.04 5.75
C ARG A 204 46.88 65.40 5.39
N LYS A 205 47.33 65.07 4.17
CA LYS A 205 48.68 65.40 3.70
C LYS A 205 48.86 66.91 3.41
N LEU A 206 47.79 67.63 3.06
CA LEU A 206 47.82 69.09 2.91
C LEU A 206 47.78 69.78 4.28
N GLU A 207 46.99 69.29 5.23
CA GLU A 207 46.96 69.78 6.62
C GLU A 207 48.31 69.56 7.32
N GLN A 208 48.90 68.37 7.20
CA GLN A 208 50.23 68.08 7.73
C GLN A 208 51.28 69.06 7.18
N ARG A 209 51.28 69.28 5.85
CA ARG A 209 52.17 70.27 5.22
C ARG A 209 51.90 71.70 5.67
N ARG A 210 50.65 72.06 5.96
CA ARG A 210 50.30 73.38 6.51
C ARG A 210 50.88 73.56 7.91
N LEU A 211 50.75 72.56 8.78
CA LEU A 211 51.33 72.54 10.12
C LEU A 211 52.87 72.55 10.09
N GLU A 212 53.50 71.76 9.20
CA GLU A 212 54.95 71.77 8.98
C GLU A 212 55.45 73.16 8.52
N LEU A 213 54.73 73.82 7.61
CA LEU A 213 55.04 75.19 7.17
C LEU A 213 54.82 76.24 8.27
N GLU A 214 53.84 76.05 9.13
CA GLU A 214 53.56 76.94 10.26
C GLU A 214 54.63 76.81 11.35
N MET A 215 54.99 75.58 11.73
CA MET A 215 56.12 75.29 12.62
C MET A 215 57.45 75.81 12.05
N ALA A 216 57.68 75.65 10.75
CA ALA A 216 58.88 76.18 10.09
C ALA A 216 58.91 77.71 9.98
N LYS A 217 57.75 78.40 10.00
CA LYS A 217 57.69 79.86 10.15
C LYS A 217 58.02 80.27 11.59
N GLU A 218 57.49 79.55 12.57
CA GLU A 218 57.75 79.82 13.99
C GLU A 218 59.23 79.67 14.34
N LEU A 219 59.86 78.58 13.92
CA LEU A 219 61.30 78.33 14.08
C LEU A 219 62.19 79.34 13.30
N LYS A 220 61.63 80.06 12.33
CA LYS A 220 62.33 81.13 11.60
C LYS A 220 62.05 82.53 12.14
N LYS A 221 61.19 82.69 13.14
CA LYS A 221 61.07 83.98 13.83
C LYS A 221 62.41 84.27 14.52
N PRO A 222 63.01 85.46 14.33
CA PRO A 222 64.15 85.88 15.13
C PRO A 222 63.75 85.84 16.60
N LYS A 223 64.44 85.01 17.39
CA LYS A 223 64.24 84.95 18.83
C LYS A 223 65.03 86.09 19.46
N GLU A 224 64.36 87.20 19.76
CA GLU A 224 64.97 88.36 20.42
C GLU A 224 65.23 88.06 21.90
N ASP A 225 66.25 87.24 22.18
CA ASP A 225 66.74 86.90 23.53
C ASP A 225 67.42 88.07 24.26
N MET A 226 67.15 89.31 23.85
CA MET A 226 67.75 90.53 24.40
C MET A 226 67.00 91.11 25.60
N CYS A 227 65.78 90.62 25.89
CA CYS A 227 64.95 91.11 26.99
C CYS A 227 64.42 89.95 27.86
N LEU A 228 65.02 89.78 29.05
CA LEU A 228 64.41 88.98 30.11
C LEU A 228 63.26 89.79 30.73
N ALA A 229 62.02 89.28 30.63
CA ALA A 229 60.83 89.97 31.12
C ALA A 229 60.81 90.19 32.64
N ASP A 230 61.45 89.29 33.41
CA ASP A 230 61.43 89.27 34.87
C ASP A 230 62.76 89.76 35.47
N GLN A 231 63.06 91.05 35.36
CA GLN A 231 64.17 91.64 36.12
C GLN A 231 63.80 91.78 37.59
N LYS A 232 64.34 90.90 38.45
CA LYS A 232 64.27 91.09 39.91
C LYS A 232 65.31 92.15 40.33
N PRO A 233 64.93 93.16 41.12
CA PRO A 233 65.90 94.11 41.66
C PRO A 233 66.89 93.40 42.59
N LEU A 234 68.11 93.93 42.67
CA LEU A 234 69.13 93.43 43.61
C LEU A 234 68.68 93.69 45.06
N PRO A 235 68.95 92.76 46.01
CA PRO A 235 68.67 93.00 47.43
C PRO A 235 69.42 94.22 47.97
N GLU A 236 68.72 95.10 48.69
CA GLU A 236 69.32 96.20 49.42
C GLU A 236 69.92 95.69 50.75
N TRP A 237 71.20 96.00 50.98
CA TRP A 237 71.88 95.68 52.24
C TRP A 237 71.85 96.93 53.15
N PRO A 238 71.37 96.83 54.40
CA PRO A 238 71.34 97.97 55.31
C PRO A 238 72.78 98.39 55.67
N ARG A 239 73.02 99.70 55.75
CA ARG A 239 74.29 100.24 56.24
C ARG A 239 74.51 99.90 57.72
N ILE A 240 75.78 99.83 58.12
CA ILE A 240 76.19 99.68 59.52
C ILE A 240 75.64 100.86 60.33
N PRO A 241 74.85 100.63 61.40
CA PRO A 241 74.33 101.71 62.24
C PRO A 241 75.45 102.58 62.82
N GLY A 242 75.26 103.91 62.80
CA GLY A 242 76.26 104.89 63.26
C GLY A 242 77.40 105.17 62.27
N LEU A 243 77.55 104.40 61.18
CA LEU A 243 78.54 104.67 60.15
C LEU A 243 78.01 105.68 59.12
N VAL A 244 78.44 106.93 59.25
CA VAL A 244 78.09 108.04 58.34
C VAL A 244 79.05 108.10 57.15
N LEU A 245 80.32 107.73 57.36
CA LEU A 245 81.34 107.73 56.30
C LEU A 245 80.94 106.85 55.09
N SER A 246 81.47 107.20 53.92
CA SER A 246 81.37 106.34 52.74
C SER A 246 82.15 105.03 52.96
N GLY A 247 81.78 103.96 52.26
CA GLY A 247 82.45 102.66 52.42
C GLY A 247 83.95 102.69 52.10
N THR A 248 84.37 103.52 51.14
CA THR A 248 85.79 103.76 50.84
C THR A 248 86.45 104.54 51.97
N THR A 249 85.90 105.69 52.36
CA THR A 249 86.47 106.52 53.45
C THR A 249 86.60 105.75 54.76
N PHE A 250 85.63 104.91 55.11
CA PHE A 250 85.71 104.06 56.31
C PHE A 250 86.78 102.98 56.19
N SER A 251 86.97 102.40 55.00
CA SER A 251 88.06 101.45 54.73
C SER A 251 89.43 102.13 54.90
N ASP A 252 89.59 103.36 54.41
CA ASP A 252 90.83 104.13 54.57
C ASP A 252 91.10 104.43 56.06
N CYS A 253 90.07 104.85 56.81
CA CYS A 253 90.14 105.05 58.26
C CYS A 253 90.56 103.77 59.00
N LEU A 254 89.96 102.63 58.66
CA LEU A 254 90.31 101.32 59.21
C LEU A 254 91.78 100.96 58.93
N MET A 255 92.26 101.21 57.70
CA MET A 255 93.65 100.96 57.34
C MET A 255 94.61 101.82 58.16
N VAL A 256 94.34 103.12 58.33
CA VAL A 256 95.18 104.04 59.11
C VAL A 256 95.17 103.66 60.60
N VAL A 257 94.00 103.46 61.21
CA VAL A 257 93.91 103.06 62.63
C VAL A 257 94.57 101.70 62.87
N GLN A 258 94.41 100.73 61.97
CA GLN A 258 95.06 99.43 62.13
C GLN A 258 96.58 99.51 61.91
N PHE A 259 97.05 100.36 61.00
CA PHE A 259 98.49 100.62 60.82
C PHE A 259 99.09 101.23 62.10
N LEU A 260 98.48 102.29 62.63
CA LEU A 260 98.93 102.94 63.87
C LEU A 260 98.87 101.99 65.07
N ARG A 261 97.86 101.12 65.18
CA ARG A 261 97.80 100.09 66.23
C ARG A 261 98.89 99.03 66.12
N ASN A 262 99.22 98.60 64.90
CA ASN A 262 100.23 97.58 64.65
C ASN A 262 101.66 98.10 64.82
N PHE A 263 101.94 99.31 64.33
CA PHE A 263 103.29 99.88 64.27
C PHE A 263 103.55 101.00 65.30
N GLY A 264 102.54 101.45 66.04
CA GLY A 264 102.64 102.60 66.96
C GLY A 264 103.79 102.49 67.95
N LYS A 265 103.96 101.33 68.59
CA LYS A 265 105.07 101.06 69.52
C LYS A 265 106.47 101.19 68.89
N VAL A 266 106.60 100.94 67.58
CA VAL A 266 107.86 101.07 66.83
C VAL A 266 108.09 102.53 66.41
N LEU A 267 107.01 103.27 66.16
CA LEU A 267 107.02 104.70 65.81
C LEU A 267 107.13 105.62 67.04
N GLY A 268 106.96 105.09 68.26
CA GLY A 268 107.06 105.83 69.52
C GLY A 268 105.72 106.29 70.12
N PHE A 269 104.59 105.89 69.54
CA PHE A 269 103.24 106.21 70.05
C PHE A 269 102.79 105.25 71.16
N ASP A 270 102.10 105.77 72.18
CA ASP A 270 101.25 104.94 73.04
C ASP A 270 99.93 104.64 72.32
N VAL A 271 99.79 103.40 71.89
CA VAL A 271 98.62 102.89 71.15
C VAL A 271 97.29 103.07 71.91
N ASN A 272 97.31 103.27 73.23
CA ASN A 272 96.11 103.47 74.04
C ASN A 272 95.71 104.94 74.21
N ILE A 273 96.62 105.89 73.92
CA ILE A 273 96.44 107.32 74.15
C ILE A 273 96.46 108.07 72.81
N ASP A 274 97.48 107.83 71.98
CA ASP A 274 97.76 108.62 70.77
C ASP A 274 96.98 108.15 69.53
N VAL A 275 96.38 106.95 69.57
CA VAL A 275 95.70 106.36 68.40
C VAL A 275 94.18 106.45 68.56
N PRO A 276 93.50 107.37 67.85
CA PRO A 276 92.07 107.58 68.00
C PRO A 276 91.28 106.33 67.63
N ASN A 277 90.15 106.14 68.30
CA ASN A 277 89.19 105.10 67.93
C ASN A 277 88.39 105.54 66.67
N LEU A 278 87.69 104.59 66.03
CA LEU A 278 86.98 104.86 64.78
C LEU A 278 85.82 105.85 64.91
N SER A 279 85.24 106.05 66.12
CA SER A 279 84.22 107.08 66.35
C SER A 279 84.86 108.46 66.36
N VAL A 280 85.91 108.65 67.17
CA VAL A 280 86.71 109.89 67.24
C VAL A 280 87.26 110.28 65.87
N LEU A 281 87.79 109.32 65.10
CA LEU A 281 88.28 109.59 63.76
C LEU A 281 87.15 109.95 62.77
N GLN A 282 85.98 109.28 62.84
CA GLN A 282 84.82 109.66 62.03
C GLN A 282 84.30 111.06 62.40
N GLU A 283 84.20 111.36 63.69
CA GLU A 283 83.76 112.65 64.25
C GLU A 283 84.69 113.79 63.82
N GLY A 284 86.00 113.61 63.99
CA GLY A 284 87.02 114.56 63.55
C GLY A 284 86.99 114.81 62.04
N LEU A 285 86.93 113.75 61.23
CA LEU A 285 86.85 113.88 59.75
C LEU A 285 85.54 114.53 59.27
N LEU A 286 84.44 114.39 60.01
CA LEU A 286 83.17 115.04 59.69
C LEU A 286 83.02 116.43 60.34
N ASN A 287 83.94 116.82 61.23
CA ASN A 287 83.86 118.01 62.08
C ASN A 287 82.57 118.04 62.94
N ILE A 288 82.26 116.91 63.58
CA ILE A 288 81.07 116.71 64.43
C ILE A 288 81.55 116.31 65.84
N GLY A 289 81.07 117.00 66.88
CA GLY A 289 81.45 116.72 68.27
C GLY A 289 82.79 117.34 68.68
N ASP A 290 83.18 117.10 69.93
CA ASP A 290 84.37 117.74 70.54
C ASP A 290 85.70 117.08 70.09
N SER A 291 85.62 115.94 69.40
CA SER A 291 86.73 115.12 68.87
C SER A 291 87.59 115.81 67.81
N MET A 292 87.24 117.03 67.36
CA MET A 292 87.99 117.79 66.34
C MET A 292 89.45 118.07 66.74
N GLY A 293 89.71 118.26 68.04
CA GLY A 293 91.05 118.54 68.56
C GLY A 293 91.98 117.31 68.70
N GLU A 294 91.47 116.09 68.50
CA GLU A 294 92.26 114.85 68.61
C GLU A 294 92.75 114.30 67.25
N VAL A 295 92.41 114.98 66.14
CA VAL A 295 92.66 114.52 64.77
C VAL A 295 93.48 115.54 63.93
N GLN A 296 93.91 116.66 64.54
CA GLN A 296 94.70 117.73 63.91
C GLN A 296 96.19 117.73 64.31
#